data_AF-A0A379URU4-F1
#
_entry.id   AF-A0A379URU4-F1
#
_cell.length_a   1.000
_cell.length_b   1.000
_cell.length_c   1.000
_cell.angle_alpha   90.00
_cell.angle_beta   90.00
_cell.angle_gamma   90.00
#
_symmetry.space_group_name_H-M   'P 1'
#
loop_
_entity.id
_entity.type
_entity.pdbx_description
1 polymer ?
#
loop_
_entity_poly.entity_id
_entity_poly.type
_entity_poly.pdbx_seq_one_letter_code
_entity_poly.pdbx_strand_id
1 'polypeptide(L)'
;MYYKTRDNHFFASPNKYYEHLALGKVMLTTKGTPPGFKVEKYQTGFAIDETIEDINNIIQYMRDNKDVLAQYAKNARKVWLDSYKDYNAMYFSKQYIKMVG
;
A
#
# COMPACT_ATOMS: atom_id res chain seq x y z
N MET A 1 -6.93 -1.93 9.39
CA MET A 1 -7.89 -0.84 9.15
C MET A 1 -7.48 0.36 9.98
N TYR A 2 -7.38 1.53 9.35
CA TYR A 2 -6.93 2.75 10.02
C TYR A 2 -8.16 3.44 10.62
N TYR A 3 -8.20 3.56 11.95
CA TYR A 3 -9.29 4.23 12.65
C TYR A 3 -9.33 5.72 12.28
N LYS A 4 -10.46 6.17 11.72
CA LYS A 4 -10.71 7.57 11.32
C LYS A 4 -10.91 8.54 12.51
N THR A 5 -10.80 8.07 13.75
CA THR A 5 -11.18 8.81 14.98
C THR A 5 -9.99 9.28 15.82
N ARG A 6 -8.74 9.14 15.35
CA ARG A 6 -7.54 9.60 16.08
C ARG A 6 -6.51 10.23 15.15
N ASP A 7 -6.22 11.52 15.34
CA ASP A 7 -5.28 12.31 14.54
C ASP A 7 -3.85 11.73 14.48
N ASN A 8 -3.41 11.04 15.54
CA ASN A 8 -2.10 10.40 15.57
C ASN A 8 -1.93 9.25 14.57
N HIS A 9 -3.03 8.67 14.04
CA HIS A 9 -2.95 7.65 12.99
C HIS A 9 -2.81 8.23 11.57
N PHE A 10 -2.96 9.54 11.41
CA PHE A 10 -2.72 10.22 10.13
C PHE A 10 -1.21 10.32 9.83
N PHE A 11 -0.38 10.43 10.88
CA PHE A 11 1.08 10.59 10.80
C PHE A 11 1.88 9.32 11.16
N ALA A 12 1.22 8.26 11.64
CA ALA A 12 1.89 7.00 11.91
C ALA A 12 2.48 6.43 10.60
N SER A 13 3.77 6.08 10.63
CA SER A 13 4.50 5.60 9.45
C SER A 13 3.70 4.51 8.73
N PRO A 14 3.45 4.63 7.41
CA PRO A 14 2.61 3.71 6.66
C PRO A 14 3.41 2.42 6.33
N ASN A 15 4.08 1.83 7.32
CA ASN A 15 4.95 0.66 7.15
C ASN A 15 4.20 -0.48 6.46
N LYS A 16 2.93 -0.69 6.85
CA LYS A 16 2.07 -1.71 6.26
C LYS A 16 1.85 -1.51 4.76
N TYR A 17 1.87 -0.26 4.27
CA TYR A 17 1.85 0.01 2.83
C TYR A 17 3.15 -0.49 2.17
N TYR A 18 4.31 -0.15 2.72
CA TYR A 18 5.57 -0.58 2.12
C TYR A 18 5.83 -2.09 2.25
N GLU A 19 5.41 -2.70 3.35
CA GLU A 19 5.52 -4.15 3.60
C GLU A 19 4.77 -4.96 2.54
N HIS A 20 3.52 -4.60 2.19
CA HIS A 20 2.79 -5.36 1.17
C HIS A 20 3.42 -5.24 -0.22
N LEU A 21 3.98 -4.06 -0.55
CA LEU A 21 4.71 -3.85 -1.80
C LEU A 21 5.96 -4.73 -1.84
N ALA A 22 6.76 -4.71 -0.77
CA ALA A 22 7.98 -5.50 -0.66
C ALA A 22 7.69 -7.00 -0.77
N LEU A 23 6.63 -7.49 -0.12
CA LEU A 23 6.21 -8.89 -0.16
C LEU A 23 5.49 -9.29 -1.45
N GLY A 24 5.12 -8.34 -2.31
CA GLY A 24 4.31 -8.61 -3.50
C GLY A 24 2.94 -9.19 -3.13
N LYS A 25 2.30 -8.62 -2.10
CA LYS A 25 0.98 -9.04 -1.60
C LYS A 25 -0.04 -7.94 -1.84
N VAL A 26 -1.27 -8.39 -2.12
CA VAL A 26 -2.43 -7.51 -2.25
C VAL A 26 -2.80 -6.94 -0.89
N MET A 27 -3.03 -5.64 -0.79
CA MET A 27 -3.46 -4.98 0.45
C MET A 27 -4.96 -4.70 0.43
N LEU A 28 -5.66 -5.04 1.51
CA LEU A 28 -7.01 -4.54 1.78
C LEU A 28 -6.90 -3.41 2.82
N THR A 29 -7.46 -2.25 2.52
CA THR A 29 -7.35 -1.07 3.38
C THR A 29 -8.61 -0.22 3.35
N THR A 30 -8.61 0.86 4.13
CA THR A 30 -9.77 1.74 4.32
C THR A 30 -9.83 2.81 3.24
N LYS A 31 -11.00 2.96 2.60
CA LYS A 31 -11.29 3.99 1.60
C LYS A 31 -11.16 5.40 2.18
N GLY A 32 -10.65 6.31 1.36
CA GLY A 32 -10.42 7.71 1.74
C GLY A 32 -9.18 7.95 2.60
N THR A 33 -8.31 6.95 2.76
CA THR A 33 -7.04 7.09 3.49
C THR A 33 -5.85 7.18 2.52
N PRO A 34 -4.70 7.76 2.92
CA PRO A 34 -3.49 7.76 2.09
C PRO A 34 -3.09 6.40 1.51
N PRO A 35 -3.09 5.28 2.26
CA PRO A 35 -2.85 3.96 1.66
C PRO A 35 -3.99 3.52 0.73
N GLY A 36 -5.26 3.86 1.03
CA GLY A 36 -6.41 3.59 0.17
C GLY A 36 -6.25 4.16 -1.24
N PHE A 37 -5.97 5.46 -1.33
CA PHE A 37 -5.75 6.11 -2.63
C PHE A 37 -4.58 5.51 -3.40
N LYS A 38 -3.51 5.11 -2.70
CA LYS A 38 -2.34 4.51 -3.33
C LYS A 38 -2.61 3.11 -3.87
N VAL A 39 -3.30 2.26 -3.12
CA VAL A 39 -3.58 0.88 -3.58
C VAL A 39 -4.52 0.86 -4.78
N GLU A 40 -5.48 1.79 -4.83
CA GLU A 40 -6.37 1.98 -6.00
C GLU A 40 -5.56 2.50 -7.20
N LYS A 41 -4.79 3.58 -7.02
CA LYS A 41 -3.99 4.21 -8.08
C LYS A 41 -3.04 3.23 -8.75
N TYR A 42 -2.35 2.39 -7.97
CA TYR A 42 -1.35 1.47 -8.48
C TYR A 42 -1.87 0.06 -8.73
N GLN A 43 -3.18 -0.19 -8.50
CA GLN A 43 -3.78 -1.50 -8.63
C GLN A 43 -2.99 -2.57 -7.85
N THR A 44 -2.71 -2.28 -6.58
CA THR A 44 -1.93 -3.15 -5.66
C THR A 44 -2.77 -3.68 -4.51
N GLY A 45 -4.07 -3.36 -4.50
CA GLY A 45 -4.97 -3.63 -3.40
C GLY A 45 -6.37 -3.09 -3.63
N PHE A 46 -7.18 -3.16 -2.58
CA PHE A 46 -8.55 -2.66 -2.56
C PHE A 46 -8.72 -1.71 -1.38
N ALA A 47 -9.46 -0.63 -1.59
CA ALA A 47 -9.89 0.27 -0.54
C ALA A 47 -11.41 0.17 -0.40
N ILE A 48 -11.87 -0.24 0.78
CA ILE A 48 -13.30 -0.42 1.06
C ILE A 48 -13.73 0.46 2.23
N ASP A 49 -15.03 0.72 2.32
CA ASP A 49 -15.64 1.19 3.55
C ASP A 49 -15.71 0.02 4.57
N GLU A 50 -15.95 0.32 5.85
CA GLU A 50 -15.82 -0.66 6.95
C GLU A 50 -17.16 -1.25 7.39
N THR A 51 -18.13 -1.34 6.47
CA THR A 51 -19.40 -2.01 6.77
C THR A 51 -19.26 -3.53 6.66
N ILE A 52 -20.16 -4.27 7.32
CA ILE A 52 -20.20 -5.74 7.22
C ILE A 52 -20.44 -6.18 5.77
N GLU A 53 -21.27 -5.43 5.05
CA GLU A 53 -21.57 -5.69 3.64
C GLU A 53 -20.32 -5.54 2.77
N ASP A 54 -19.55 -4.46 2.94
CA ASP A 54 -18.30 -4.23 2.21
C ASP A 54 -17.29 -5.35 2.43
N ILE A 55 -17.17 -5.81 3.68
CA ILE A 55 -16.27 -6.92 4.04
C ILE A 55 -16.70 -8.22 3.36
N ASN A 56 -18.00 -8.54 3.39
CA ASN A 56 -18.51 -9.75 2.73
C ASN A 56 -18.33 -9.69 1.21
N ASN A 57 -18.64 -8.54 0.61
CA ASN A 57 -18.52 -8.32 -0.82
C ASN A 57 -17.06 -8.47 -1.27
N ILE A 58 -16.10 -7.88 -0.56
CA ILE A 58 -14.70 -7.99 -0.94
C ILE A 58 -14.16 -9.41 -0.75
N ILE A 59 -14.57 -10.12 0.30
CA ILE A 59 -14.15 -11.52 0.52
C ILE A 59 -14.65 -12.40 -0.63
N GLN A 60 -15.91 -12.22 -1.05
CA GLN A 60 -16.47 -12.98 -2.17
C GLN A 60 -15.76 -12.61 -3.49
N TYR A 61 -15.57 -11.32 -3.76
CA TYR A 61 -14.84 -10.86 -4.94
C TYR A 61 -13.42 -11.45 -5.01
N MET A 62 -12.67 -11.42 -3.90
CA MET A 62 -11.32 -12.01 -3.82
C MET A 62 -11.31 -13.54 -3.93
N ARG A 63 -12.41 -14.21 -3.61
CA ARG A 63 -12.56 -15.66 -3.82
C ARG A 63 -12.66 -15.95 -5.31
N ASP A 64 -13.47 -15.18 -6.02
CA ASP A 64 -13.84 -15.46 -7.41
C ASP A 64 -12.84 -14.90 -8.44
N ASN A 65 -12.04 -13.88 -8.08
CA ASN A 65 -11.14 -13.18 -9.00
C ASN A 65 -9.65 -13.39 -8.64
N LYS A 66 -9.22 -14.66 -8.58
CA LYS A 66 -7.84 -15.02 -8.18
C LYS A 66 -6.75 -14.52 -9.14
N ASP A 67 -7.06 -14.43 -10.41
CA ASP A 67 -6.22 -13.87 -11.46
C ASP A 67 -5.96 -12.38 -11.25
N VAL A 68 -7.00 -11.61 -10.89
CA VAL A 68 -6.87 -10.19 -10.53
C VAL A 68 -5.95 -10.04 -9.32
N LEU A 69 -6.11 -10.88 -8.30
CA LEU A 69 -5.22 -10.87 -7.13
C LEU A 69 -3.77 -11.16 -7.50
N ALA A 70 -3.53 -12.14 -8.37
CA ALA A 70 -2.19 -12.46 -8.85
C ALA A 70 -1.58 -11.28 -9.62
N GLN A 71 -2.38 -10.57 -10.42
CA GLN A 71 -1.92 -9.39 -11.12
C GLN A 71 -1.61 -8.24 -10.17
N TYR A 72 -2.46 -8.00 -9.17
CA TYR A 72 -2.25 -6.93 -8.18
C TYR A 72 -1.02 -7.21 -7.30
N ALA A 73 -0.75 -8.47 -6.98
CA ALA A 73 0.47 -8.90 -6.31
C ALA A 73 1.74 -8.58 -7.13
N LYS A 74 1.71 -8.83 -8.46
CA LYS A 74 2.80 -8.45 -9.37
C LYS A 74 2.99 -6.94 -9.43
N ASN A 75 1.90 -6.18 -9.50
CA ASN A 75 1.94 -4.71 -9.49
C ASN A 75 2.56 -4.20 -8.18
N ALA A 76 2.19 -4.78 -7.04
CA ALA A 76 2.74 -4.41 -5.73
C ALA A 76 4.26 -4.59 -5.70
N ARG A 77 4.75 -5.74 -6.18
CA ARG A 77 6.19 -5.99 -6.28
C ARG A 77 6.86 -5.04 -7.27
N LYS A 78 6.23 -4.73 -8.40
CA LYS A 78 6.75 -3.78 -9.39
C LYS A 78 6.92 -2.38 -8.79
N VAL A 79 5.93 -1.87 -8.07
CA VAL A 79 6.01 -0.56 -7.39
C VAL A 79 7.14 -0.55 -6.36
N TRP A 80 7.35 -1.64 -5.62
CA TRP A 80 8.50 -1.75 -4.71
C TRP A 80 9.82 -1.61 -5.45
N LEU A 81 10.02 -2.38 -6.52
CA LEU A 81 11.25 -2.39 -7.29
C LEU A 81 11.52 -1.04 -7.95
N ASP A 82 10.50 -0.43 -8.54
CA ASP A 82 10.63 0.80 -9.33
C ASP A 82 10.80 2.06 -8.47
N SER A 83 10.28 2.07 -7.23
CA SER A 83 10.20 3.30 -6.42
C SER A 83 10.92 3.24 -5.06
N TYR A 84 11.11 2.06 -4.47
CA TYR A 84 11.46 1.96 -3.05
C TYR A 84 12.67 1.07 -2.73
N LYS A 85 12.96 0.05 -3.55
CA LYS A 85 14.04 -0.91 -3.29
C LYS A 85 15.40 -0.24 -3.06
N ASP A 86 15.74 0.76 -3.87
CA ASP A 86 17.03 1.45 -3.84
C ASP A 86 16.93 2.87 -3.27
N TYR A 87 15.82 3.19 -2.58
CA TYR A 87 15.52 4.54 -2.09
C TYR A 87 16.63 5.08 -1.16
N ASN A 88 17.19 4.24 -0.29
CA ASN A 88 18.33 4.59 0.56
C ASN A 88 19.62 4.85 -0.24
N ALA A 89 19.90 4.05 -1.26
CA ALA A 89 21.13 4.19 -2.05
C ALA A 89 21.12 5.44 -2.94
N MET A 90 19.97 5.78 -3.54
CA MET A 90 19.87 6.91 -4.47
C MET A 90 19.65 8.28 -3.81
N TYR A 91 18.86 8.36 -2.73
CA TYR A 91 18.44 9.65 -2.18
C TYR A 91 19.19 10.05 -0.90
N PHE A 92 19.44 9.10 0.01
CA PHE A 92 20.15 9.41 1.26
C PHE A 92 21.63 9.75 1.01
N SER A 93 22.32 8.99 0.16
CA SER A 93 23.75 9.24 -0.14
C SER A 93 24.00 10.61 -0.77
N LYS A 94 23.16 11.02 -1.74
CA LYS A 94 23.35 12.28 -2.48
C LYS A 94 22.97 13.53 -1.67
N GLN A 95 22.00 13.44 -0.76
CA GLN A 95 21.60 14.60 0.04
C GLN A 95 22.45 14.76 1.30
N TYR A 96 22.84 13.67 1.97
CA TYR A 96 23.75 13.77 3.12
C TYR A 96 25.12 14.30 2.73
N ILE A 97 25.71 13.81 1.63
CA ILE A 97 27.02 14.30 1.17
C ILE A 97 27.00 15.81 0.87
N LYS A 98 25.88 16.37 0.43
CA LYS A 98 25.73 17.82 0.19
C LYS A 98 25.58 18.66 1.46
N MET A 99 25.19 18.06 2.59
CA MET A 99 24.99 18.79 3.85
C MET A 99 26.21 18.77 4.77
N VAL A 100 27.14 17.82 4.56
CA VAL A 100 28.40 17.70 5.33
C VAL A 100 29.66 17.91 4.47
N GLY A 101 29.49 18.34 3.21
CA GLY A 101 30.57 18.66 2.27
C GLY A 101 30.78 20.16 2.13
#